data_AF-A0A0Q7UGC4-F1
#
_entry.id   AF-A0A0Q7UGC4-F1
#
_cell.length_a   1.000
_cell.length_b   1.000
_cell.length_c   1.000
_cell.angle_alpha   90.00
_cell.angle_beta   90.00
_cell.angle_gamma   90.00
#
_symmetry.space_group_name_H-M   'P 1'
#
loop_
_entity.id
_entity.type
_entity.pdbx_description
1 polymer ?
#
loop_
_entity_poly.entity_id
_entity_poly.type
_entity_poly.pdbx_seq_one_letter_code
_entity_poly.pdbx_strand_id
1 'polypeptide(L)'
;MRRTFPVALSALMALSIAATATTVHAQQGGRPGGQGGEEDQAAKKKKRDSEWNQPKAPLAQLRNAGPCPYVKVLYDASRYVEFKDGKESAAQTAYTGEIQGLSSGCAYKSNDPIKMRVEMLFEMGRGPQAVGNQKTYRYWVAVTERNKDVLAKEYFDLPVTFPQGRDRVYVNQSLNTITIPRADEKVSGSNFEVLIGFDVTPEMAAFNRDGKRFRVNAGQTQQAQTQPGNVAKP
;
A
#
# COMPACT_ATOMS: atom_id res chain seq x y z
N MET A 1 -0.62 53.15 2.54
CA MET A 1 -1.94 53.78 2.28
C MET A 1 -3.01 52.70 2.28
N ARG A 2 -4.23 53.00 2.74
CA ARG A 2 -5.39 52.08 2.74
C ARG A 2 -6.14 52.15 1.40
N ARG A 3 -6.82 51.07 0.99
CA ARG A 3 -8.28 51.09 0.72
C ARG A 3 -8.87 49.69 0.49
N THR A 4 -9.85 49.38 1.33
CA THR A 4 -10.81 48.26 1.27
C THR A 4 -12.09 48.72 0.57
N PHE A 5 -12.85 47.82 -0.07
CA PHE A 5 -14.26 48.01 -0.43
C PHE A 5 -15.01 46.65 -0.46
N PRO A 6 -16.36 46.59 -0.33
CA PRO A 6 -17.01 45.63 0.56
C PRO A 6 -18.21 44.87 -0.04
N VAL A 7 -18.92 44.17 0.86
CA VAL A 7 -20.15 43.37 0.69
C VAL A 7 -21.32 44.14 0.06
N ALA A 8 -22.20 43.41 -0.65
CA ALA A 8 -23.59 43.81 -0.87
C ALA A 8 -24.56 42.66 -0.49
N LEU A 9 -25.45 42.94 0.47
CA LEU A 9 -26.61 42.14 0.86
C LEU A 9 -27.85 42.73 0.18
N SER A 10 -28.85 41.92 -0.18
CA SER A 10 -30.22 42.40 -0.44
C SER A 10 -31.24 41.26 -0.25
N ALA A 11 -32.44 41.60 0.22
CA ALA A 11 -33.49 40.66 0.65
C ALA A 11 -34.91 41.18 0.31
N LEU A 12 -35.93 40.33 0.56
CA LEU A 12 -37.39 40.63 0.57
C LEU A 12 -38.00 40.84 -0.85
N MET A 13 -39.20 40.35 -1.20
CA MET A 13 -40.49 40.40 -0.51
C MET A 13 -41.45 39.23 -0.88
N ALA A 14 -42.70 39.25 -0.37
CA ALA A 14 -43.66 38.13 -0.39
C ALA A 14 -45.13 38.57 -0.70
N LEU A 15 -46.04 37.58 -0.87
CA LEU A 15 -47.51 37.64 -1.10
C LEU A 15 -47.93 38.16 -2.51
N SER A 16 -48.81 37.52 -3.31
CA SER A 16 -50.23 37.09 -3.15
C SER A 16 -51.22 38.28 -3.20
N ILE A 17 -52.38 38.29 -3.89
CA ILE A 17 -53.30 37.25 -4.45
C ILE A 17 -53.86 37.77 -5.82
N ALA A 18 -54.36 36.99 -6.81
CA ALA A 18 -55.79 36.66 -7.05
C ALA A 18 -56.05 36.09 -8.47
N ALA A 19 -57.22 35.46 -8.70
CA ALA A 19 -57.56 34.71 -9.93
C ALA A 19 -58.61 35.38 -10.82
N THR A 20 -58.58 35.09 -12.13
CA THR A 20 -59.77 34.98 -13.00
C THR A 20 -59.54 33.88 -14.05
N ALA A 21 -60.62 33.22 -14.48
CA ALA A 21 -60.58 32.14 -15.45
C ALA A 21 -61.61 32.36 -16.56
N THR A 22 -61.23 32.09 -17.81
CA THR A 22 -62.09 31.49 -18.87
C THR A 22 -61.27 31.15 -20.13
N THR A 23 -61.34 29.88 -20.55
CA THR A 23 -61.38 29.30 -21.93
C THR A 23 -60.73 30.07 -23.12
N VAL A 24 -60.03 29.43 -24.07
CA VAL A 24 -60.52 28.41 -25.05
C VAL A 24 -59.40 27.44 -25.52
N HIS A 25 -59.79 26.24 -25.98
CA HIS A 25 -58.93 25.15 -26.53
C HIS A 25 -58.34 25.48 -27.94
N ALA A 26 -57.44 24.71 -28.60
CA ALA A 26 -56.83 23.39 -28.39
C ALA A 26 -55.51 23.28 -29.20
N GLN A 27 -54.52 22.48 -28.78
CA GLN A 27 -53.96 21.37 -29.60
C GLN A 27 -53.01 20.44 -28.81
N GLN A 28 -53.57 19.32 -28.35
CA GLN A 28 -53.01 17.97 -28.23
C GLN A 28 -51.49 17.74 -28.42
N GLY A 29 -50.81 17.36 -27.33
CA GLY A 29 -49.41 16.88 -27.32
C GLY A 29 -49.00 16.37 -25.93
N GLY A 30 -49.56 15.23 -25.51
CA GLY A 30 -49.60 14.84 -24.09
C GLY A 30 -48.27 14.35 -23.47
N ARG A 31 -48.10 14.63 -22.17
CA ARG A 31 -47.26 13.86 -21.25
C ARG A 31 -47.90 13.87 -19.85
N PRO A 32 -48.47 12.74 -19.37
CA PRO A 32 -49.11 12.68 -18.06
C PRO A 32 -48.11 12.80 -16.91
N GLY A 33 -48.58 13.28 -15.76
CA GLY A 33 -47.86 13.11 -14.49
C GLY A 33 -47.82 11.64 -14.06
N GLY A 34 -46.84 11.27 -13.25
CA GLY A 34 -46.59 9.88 -12.89
C GLY A 34 -45.72 9.74 -11.65
N GLN A 35 -46.39 9.67 -10.51
CA GLN A 35 -46.02 8.89 -9.34
C GLN A 35 -45.46 7.53 -9.78
N GLY A 36 -44.13 7.41 -9.86
CA GLY A 36 -43.46 6.26 -10.49
C GLY A 36 -41.95 6.16 -10.26
N GLY A 37 -41.28 7.25 -9.86
CA GLY A 37 -39.84 7.23 -9.54
C GLY A 37 -39.47 6.53 -8.22
N GLU A 38 -40.42 6.31 -7.32
CA GLU A 38 -40.21 5.64 -6.03
C GLU A 38 -40.37 4.13 -6.13
N GLU A 39 -41.39 3.65 -6.84
CA GLU A 39 -41.60 2.21 -7.11
C GLU A 39 -40.45 1.62 -7.94
N ASP A 40 -40.00 2.34 -8.96
CA ASP A 40 -38.84 1.97 -9.77
C ASP A 40 -37.55 1.82 -8.94
N GLN A 41 -37.35 2.69 -7.95
CA GLN A 41 -36.20 2.63 -7.06
C GLN A 41 -36.35 1.55 -5.98
N ALA A 42 -37.55 1.32 -5.48
CA ALA A 42 -37.85 0.20 -4.59
C ALA A 42 -37.63 -1.15 -5.30
N ALA A 43 -38.05 -1.28 -6.55
CA ALA A 43 -37.82 -2.45 -7.39
C ALA A 43 -36.33 -2.66 -7.69
N LYS A 44 -35.59 -1.61 -8.07
CA LYS A 44 -34.13 -1.66 -8.28
C LYS A 44 -33.38 -2.03 -7.00
N LYS A 45 -33.77 -1.47 -5.85
CA LYS A 45 -33.25 -1.85 -4.54
C LYS A 45 -33.52 -3.32 -4.23
N LYS A 46 -34.77 -3.78 -4.33
CA LYS A 46 -35.15 -5.17 -4.06
C LYS A 46 -34.43 -6.17 -4.98
N LYS A 47 -34.28 -5.85 -6.27
CA LYS A 47 -33.53 -6.66 -7.24
C LYS A 47 -32.05 -6.76 -6.85
N ARG A 48 -31.37 -5.62 -6.63
CA ARG A 48 -29.97 -5.60 -6.17
C ARG A 48 -29.81 -6.34 -4.84
N ASP A 49 -30.69 -6.08 -3.87
CA ASP A 49 -30.61 -6.71 -2.56
C ASP A 49 -30.87 -8.24 -2.66
N SER A 50 -31.61 -8.73 -3.67
CA SER A 50 -31.76 -10.17 -3.96
C SER A 50 -30.61 -10.79 -4.77
N GLU A 51 -29.94 -10.01 -5.62
CA GLU A 51 -28.76 -10.45 -6.39
C GLU A 51 -27.48 -10.49 -5.53
N TRP A 52 -27.40 -9.61 -4.52
CA TRP A 52 -26.21 -9.43 -3.69
C TRP A 52 -26.33 -9.95 -2.24
N ASN A 53 -27.54 -10.17 -1.69
CA ASN A 53 -27.67 -11.03 -0.48
C ASN A 53 -27.59 -12.51 -0.87
N GLN A 54 -26.40 -12.95 -1.24
CA GLN A 54 -26.13 -14.38 -1.32
C GLN A 54 -26.28 -14.99 0.09
N PRO A 55 -26.92 -16.16 0.23
CA PRO A 55 -26.93 -16.88 1.50
C PRO A 55 -25.49 -17.15 1.92
N LYS A 56 -25.20 -17.11 3.24
CA LYS A 56 -23.85 -17.34 3.77
C LYS A 56 -23.28 -18.63 3.16
N ALA A 57 -22.27 -18.49 2.30
CA ALA A 57 -21.69 -19.61 1.58
C ALA A 57 -21.25 -20.70 2.58
N PRO A 58 -21.51 -21.98 2.29
CA PRO A 58 -21.07 -23.10 3.12
C PRO A 58 -19.56 -23.35 2.91
N LEU A 59 -18.75 -22.31 3.14
CA LEU A 59 -17.30 -22.45 3.22
C LEU A 59 -16.99 -23.40 4.38
N ALA A 60 -16.16 -24.41 4.13
CA ALA A 60 -15.60 -25.23 5.18
C ALA A 60 -14.98 -24.29 6.23
N GLN A 61 -15.50 -24.35 7.47
CA GLN A 61 -15.19 -23.34 8.48
C GLN A 61 -13.78 -23.52 9.07
N LEU A 62 -12.77 -23.17 8.26
CA LEU A 62 -11.53 -22.55 8.72
C LEU A 62 -11.83 -21.14 9.26
N ARG A 63 -12.83 -21.04 10.14
CA ARG A 63 -13.15 -19.83 10.88
C ARG A 63 -12.16 -19.78 12.03
N ASN A 64 -11.10 -19.03 11.82
CA ASN A 64 -10.23 -18.58 12.89
C ASN A 64 -11.10 -17.99 14.00
N ALA A 65 -10.78 -18.29 15.26
CA ALA A 65 -11.57 -17.76 16.39
C ALA A 65 -11.54 -16.22 16.46
N GLY A 66 -10.61 -15.57 15.75
CA GLY A 66 -10.57 -14.13 15.51
C GLY A 66 -9.64 -13.75 14.35
N PRO A 67 -9.25 -12.47 14.25
CA PRO A 67 -8.35 -11.96 13.20
C PRO A 67 -6.92 -12.51 13.35
N CYS A 68 -6.19 -12.58 12.23
CA CYS A 68 -4.77 -12.90 12.26
C CYS A 68 -3.92 -11.76 12.87
N PRO A 69 -2.74 -12.08 13.41
CA PRO A 69 -1.71 -11.10 13.73
C PRO A 69 -1.36 -10.23 12.53
N TYR A 70 -0.98 -8.98 12.79
CA TYR A 70 -0.50 -8.07 11.75
C TYR A 70 0.88 -8.52 11.28
N VAL A 71 1.11 -8.61 9.98
CA VAL A 71 2.44 -8.88 9.41
C VAL A 71 2.92 -7.63 8.69
N LYS A 72 4.11 -7.13 9.01
CA LYS A 72 4.67 -5.89 8.46
C LYS A 72 6.17 -5.98 8.22
N VAL A 73 6.64 -5.18 7.26
CA VAL A 73 8.06 -4.84 7.13
C VAL A 73 8.38 -3.67 8.08
N LEU A 74 9.44 -3.77 8.86
CA LEU A 74 9.95 -2.64 9.64
C LEU A 74 10.65 -1.65 8.69
N TYR A 75 10.20 -0.39 8.63
CA TYR A 75 10.66 0.59 7.64
C TYR A 75 12.19 0.76 7.61
N ASP A 76 12.82 0.95 8.77
CA ASP A 76 14.28 1.12 8.91
C ASP A 76 15.08 -0.12 8.45
N ALA A 77 14.45 -1.30 8.39
CA ALA A 77 15.02 -2.56 7.93
C ALA A 77 14.39 -3.08 6.63
N SER A 78 13.58 -2.26 5.94
CA SER A 78 12.87 -2.65 4.71
C SER A 78 13.78 -2.85 3.51
N ARG A 79 14.96 -2.21 3.56
CA ARG A 79 15.94 -2.15 2.49
C ARG A 79 17.33 -2.44 3.03
N TYR A 80 18.11 -3.20 2.27
CA TYR A 80 19.53 -3.41 2.47
C TYR A 80 20.27 -2.57 1.42
N VAL A 81 21.26 -1.77 1.82
CA VAL A 81 22.08 -0.99 0.90
C VAL A 81 23.52 -0.98 1.38
N GLU A 82 24.37 -1.77 0.73
CA GLU A 82 25.80 -1.85 1.02
C GLU A 82 26.56 -0.86 0.13
N PHE A 83 27.28 0.07 0.77
CA PHE A 83 28.18 1.01 0.11
C PHE A 83 29.63 0.63 0.30
N LYS A 84 30.41 0.75 -0.76
CA LYS A 84 31.87 0.80 -0.67
C LYS A 84 32.31 2.06 0.07
N ASP A 85 33.25 1.91 0.99
CA ASP A 85 33.83 2.96 1.84
C ASP A 85 32.78 3.82 2.58
N GLY A 86 31.56 3.32 2.81
CA GLY A 86 30.46 4.08 3.43
C GLY A 86 29.91 5.26 2.60
N LYS A 87 30.28 5.38 1.31
CA LYS A 87 29.90 6.52 0.46
C LYS A 87 28.49 6.35 -0.12
N GLU A 88 27.52 7.10 0.41
CA GLU A 88 26.11 7.09 -0.03
C GLU A 88 25.90 7.58 -1.49
N SER A 89 26.25 6.77 -2.49
CA SER A 89 26.02 7.08 -3.91
C SER A 89 25.80 5.83 -4.75
N ALA A 90 24.99 5.93 -5.80
CA ALA A 90 24.69 4.81 -6.70
C ALA A 90 25.94 4.19 -7.36
N ALA A 91 26.98 5.01 -7.61
CA ALA A 91 28.26 4.55 -8.16
C ALA A 91 29.12 3.78 -7.15
N GLN A 92 28.84 3.93 -5.85
CA GLN A 92 29.52 3.25 -4.74
C GLN A 92 28.70 2.10 -4.14
N THR A 93 27.47 1.87 -4.60
CA THR A 93 26.66 0.71 -4.22
C THR A 93 27.33 -0.60 -4.64
N ALA A 94 27.52 -1.51 -3.67
CA ALA A 94 27.96 -2.88 -3.90
C ALA A 94 26.75 -3.82 -4.06
N TYR A 95 25.84 -3.85 -3.09
CA TYR A 95 24.66 -4.72 -3.11
C TYR A 95 23.44 -4.00 -2.55
N THR A 96 22.26 -4.33 -3.06
CA THR A 96 20.97 -3.87 -2.53
C THR A 96 20.01 -5.03 -2.29
N GLY A 97 19.00 -4.79 -1.47
CA GLY A 97 17.84 -5.64 -1.28
C GLY A 97 16.63 -4.81 -0.84
N GLU A 98 15.43 -5.18 -1.26
CA GLU A 98 14.17 -4.55 -0.83
C GLU A 98 13.10 -5.62 -0.62
N ILE A 99 12.35 -5.53 0.48
CA ILE A 99 11.21 -6.42 0.73
C ILE A 99 10.00 -5.85 0.01
N GLN A 100 9.77 -6.32 -1.22
CA GLN A 100 8.76 -5.81 -2.15
C GLN A 100 7.32 -6.21 -1.77
N GLY A 101 7.13 -7.34 -1.09
CA GLY A 101 5.80 -7.81 -0.76
C GLY A 101 5.77 -8.85 0.35
N LEU A 102 4.69 -8.82 1.11
CA LEU A 102 4.33 -9.84 2.09
C LEU A 102 2.93 -10.37 1.78
N SER A 103 2.72 -11.67 1.90
CA SER A 103 1.39 -12.24 2.09
C SER A 103 1.40 -13.18 3.29
N SER A 104 0.26 -13.35 3.96
CA SER A 104 0.18 -14.23 5.12
C SER A 104 -1.21 -14.83 5.28
N GLY A 105 -1.25 -15.96 5.98
CA GLY A 105 -2.48 -16.58 6.45
C GLY A 105 -2.25 -17.21 7.81
N CYS A 106 -3.28 -17.30 8.64
CA CYS A 106 -3.22 -17.95 9.94
C CYS A 106 -4.38 -18.92 10.16
N ALA A 107 -4.21 -19.84 11.11
CA ALA A 107 -5.23 -20.76 11.59
C ALA A 107 -5.18 -20.88 13.12
N TYR A 108 -6.33 -20.77 13.79
CA TYR A 108 -6.49 -21.08 15.23
C TYR A 108 -7.97 -21.25 15.65
N LYS A 109 -8.23 -22.11 16.65
CA LYS A 109 -9.57 -22.36 17.20
C LYS A 109 -9.50 -22.55 18.71
N SER A 110 -10.52 -22.13 19.46
CA SER A 110 -10.63 -22.32 20.92
C SER A 110 -9.32 -21.97 21.63
N ASN A 111 -8.64 -22.89 22.32
CA ASN A 111 -7.37 -22.64 23.02
C ASN A 111 -6.11 -22.93 22.18
N ASP A 112 -6.25 -23.29 20.90
CA ASP A 112 -5.09 -23.63 20.05
C ASP A 112 -4.15 -22.42 19.86
N PRO A 113 -2.81 -22.64 19.81
CA PRO A 113 -1.86 -21.63 19.35
C PRO A 113 -2.18 -21.11 17.95
N ILE A 114 -1.80 -19.87 17.65
CA ILE A 114 -1.90 -19.32 16.31
C ILE A 114 -0.80 -19.94 15.45
N LYS A 115 -1.19 -20.65 14.39
CA LYS A 115 -0.27 -21.12 13.36
C LYS A 115 -0.35 -20.17 12.17
N MET A 116 0.77 -19.59 11.75
CA MET A 116 0.83 -18.70 10.59
C MET A 116 1.76 -19.22 9.50
N ARG A 117 1.40 -18.95 8.25
CA ARG A 117 2.31 -18.94 7.10
C ARG A 117 2.55 -17.50 6.65
N VAL A 118 3.79 -17.19 6.28
CA VAL A 118 4.16 -15.92 5.66
C VAL A 118 4.98 -16.19 4.40
N GLU A 119 4.60 -15.56 3.29
CA GLU A 119 5.36 -15.50 2.05
C GLU A 119 5.97 -14.11 1.90
N MET A 120 7.25 -14.05 1.54
CA MET A 120 8.01 -12.82 1.36
C MET A 120 8.61 -12.76 -0.05
N LEU A 121 8.41 -11.64 -0.74
CA LEU A 121 9.07 -11.33 -2.01
C LEU A 121 10.18 -10.31 -1.77
N PHE A 122 11.40 -10.69 -2.11
CA PHE A 122 12.58 -9.83 -2.08
C PHE A 122 13.01 -9.45 -3.50
N GLU A 123 13.30 -8.18 -3.77
CA GLU A 123 14.08 -7.75 -4.94
C GLU A 123 15.53 -7.50 -4.51
N MET A 124 16.47 -8.20 -5.14
CA MET A 124 17.89 -8.12 -4.82
C MET A 124 18.64 -7.48 -5.98
N GLY A 125 19.58 -6.58 -5.67
CA GLY A 125 20.36 -5.84 -6.66
C GLY A 125 21.87 -5.97 -6.45
N ARG A 126 22.61 -5.98 -7.56
CA ARG A 126 24.06 -6.00 -7.62
C ARG A 126 24.55 -4.70 -8.27
N GLY A 127 25.24 -3.88 -7.49
CA GLY A 127 25.72 -2.56 -7.91
C GLY A 127 27.13 -2.58 -8.53
N PRO A 128 27.63 -1.42 -9.00
CA PRO A 128 28.93 -1.31 -9.67
C PRO A 128 30.14 -1.68 -8.81
N GLN A 129 30.03 -1.65 -7.48
CA GLN A 129 31.11 -2.02 -6.55
C GLN A 129 30.99 -3.46 -6.01
N ALA A 130 30.10 -4.29 -6.57
CA ALA A 130 29.95 -5.68 -6.17
C ALA A 130 31.25 -6.47 -6.42
N VAL A 131 31.75 -7.15 -5.39
CA VAL A 131 32.97 -7.98 -5.47
C VAL A 131 32.75 -9.27 -6.29
N GLY A 132 31.50 -9.70 -6.47
CA GLY A 132 31.17 -10.91 -7.23
C GLY A 132 29.72 -10.95 -7.71
N ASN A 133 29.27 -12.11 -8.18
CA ASN A 133 27.87 -12.35 -8.57
C ASN A 133 27.09 -13.15 -7.52
N GLN A 134 27.62 -13.31 -6.30
CA GLN A 134 26.97 -13.99 -5.18
C GLN A 134 27.05 -13.12 -3.93
N LYS A 135 25.98 -13.12 -3.15
CA LYS A 135 25.89 -12.45 -1.84
C LYS A 135 24.91 -13.21 -0.96
N THR A 136 25.34 -13.59 0.24
CA THR A 136 24.43 -14.01 1.29
C THR A 136 24.01 -12.76 2.07
N TYR A 137 22.71 -12.50 2.07
CA TYR A 137 22.08 -11.50 2.92
C TYR A 137 21.54 -12.20 4.16
N ARG A 138 21.16 -11.43 5.17
CA ARG A 138 20.46 -11.96 6.34
C ARG A 138 19.22 -11.13 6.59
N TYR A 139 18.13 -11.80 6.96
CA TYR A 139 16.90 -11.17 7.39
C TYR A 139 16.46 -11.78 8.72
N TRP A 140 15.52 -11.13 9.39
CA TRP A 140 14.96 -11.60 10.63
C TRP A 140 13.44 -11.50 10.62
N VAL A 141 12.82 -12.36 11.42
CA VAL A 141 11.39 -12.32 11.71
C VAL A 141 11.22 -12.29 13.22
N ALA A 142 10.48 -11.30 13.70
CA ALA A 142 10.19 -11.12 15.12
C ALA A 142 8.69 -11.24 15.36
N VAL A 143 8.30 -12.01 16.37
CA VAL A 143 6.93 -12.03 16.92
C VAL A 143 6.92 -11.10 18.13
N THR A 144 5.96 -10.18 18.17
CA THR A 144 5.82 -9.19 19.25
C THR A 144 4.42 -9.21 19.83
N GLU A 145 4.28 -8.77 21.09
CA GLU A 145 3.04 -8.14 21.51
C GLU A 145 2.93 -6.80 20.77
N ARG A 146 1.77 -6.52 20.19
CA ARG A 146 1.59 -5.43 19.22
C ARG A 146 1.99 -4.08 19.82
N ASN A 147 2.94 -3.40 19.16
CA ASN A 147 3.55 -2.13 19.60
C ASN A 147 4.23 -2.17 20.99
N LYS A 148 4.59 -3.35 21.52
CA LYS A 148 5.13 -3.52 22.88
C LYS A 148 6.38 -4.41 22.89
N ASP A 149 6.31 -5.61 23.45
CA ASP A 149 7.49 -6.44 23.73
C ASP A 149 7.79 -7.43 22.60
N VAL A 150 9.08 -7.67 22.33
CA VAL A 150 9.51 -8.75 21.43
C VAL A 150 9.45 -10.08 22.18
N LEU A 151 8.59 -10.99 21.71
CA LEU A 151 8.38 -12.31 22.31
C LEU A 151 9.39 -13.34 21.78
N ALA A 152 9.70 -13.27 20.48
CA ALA A 152 10.70 -14.08 19.82
C ALA A 152 11.29 -13.34 18.62
N LYS A 153 12.55 -13.60 18.29
CA LYS A 153 13.20 -13.12 17.06
C LYS A 153 14.14 -14.20 16.51
N GLU A 154 13.93 -14.57 15.26
CA GLU A 154 14.76 -15.52 14.52
C GLU A 154 15.44 -14.83 13.34
N TYR A 155 16.58 -15.39 12.93
CA TYR A 155 17.41 -14.88 11.84
C TYR A 155 17.58 -15.96 10.77
N PHE A 156 17.53 -15.54 9.52
CA PHE A 156 17.52 -16.40 8.34
C PHE A 156 18.53 -15.89 7.31
N ASP A 157 19.33 -16.79 6.77
CA ASP A 157 20.29 -16.47 5.72
C ASP A 157 19.60 -16.59 4.34
N LEU A 158 19.86 -15.62 3.48
CA LEU A 158 19.29 -15.50 2.14
C LEU A 158 20.44 -15.50 1.11
N PRO A 159 20.90 -16.68 0.66
CA PRO A 159 21.93 -16.80 -0.37
C PRO A 159 21.36 -16.42 -1.74
N VAL A 160 21.97 -15.42 -2.38
CA VAL A 160 21.53 -14.89 -3.68
C VAL A 160 22.66 -15.04 -4.70
N THR A 161 22.32 -15.60 -5.86
CA THR A 161 23.19 -15.61 -7.05
C THR A 161 22.56 -14.75 -8.13
N PHE A 162 23.37 -13.83 -8.67
CA PHE A 162 23.03 -13.00 -9.83
C PHE A 162 23.50 -13.71 -11.10
N PRO A 163 22.58 -14.09 -12.02
CA PRO A 163 22.95 -14.66 -13.31
C PRO A 163 23.81 -13.71 -14.15
N GLN A 164 24.55 -14.25 -15.12
CA GLN A 164 25.27 -13.43 -16.10
C GLN A 164 24.29 -12.51 -16.85
N GLY A 165 24.72 -11.28 -17.13
CA GLY A 165 23.87 -10.24 -17.74
C GLY A 165 22.73 -9.72 -16.86
N ARG A 166 22.65 -10.13 -15.58
CA ARG A 166 21.63 -9.64 -14.62
C ARG A 166 22.28 -8.90 -13.47
N ASP A 167 21.75 -7.73 -13.17
CA ASP A 167 22.01 -6.92 -11.97
C ASP A 167 20.90 -7.11 -10.92
N ARG A 168 19.71 -7.56 -11.32
CA ARG A 168 18.54 -7.78 -10.45
C ARG A 168 17.96 -9.18 -10.54
N VAL A 169 17.56 -9.69 -9.37
CA VAL A 169 16.81 -10.95 -9.21
C VAL A 169 15.72 -10.80 -8.16
N TYR A 170 14.64 -11.57 -8.32
CA TYR A 170 13.60 -11.69 -7.30
C TYR A 170 13.75 -13.03 -6.58
N VAL A 171 13.54 -13.03 -5.26
CA VAL A 171 13.63 -14.23 -4.42
C VAL A 171 12.38 -14.33 -3.56
N ASN A 172 11.65 -15.44 -3.70
CA ASN A 172 10.55 -15.79 -2.79
C ASN A 172 11.09 -16.58 -1.61
N GLN A 173 10.57 -16.31 -0.41
CA GLN A 173 10.82 -17.11 0.80
C GLN A 173 9.49 -17.44 1.47
N SER A 174 9.36 -18.66 1.99
CA SER A 174 8.17 -19.14 2.70
C SER A 174 8.53 -19.54 4.13
N LEU A 175 7.81 -18.99 5.11
CA LEU A 175 7.83 -19.45 6.50
C LEU A 175 6.52 -20.17 6.75
N ASN A 176 6.56 -21.50 6.71
CA ASN A 176 5.37 -22.34 6.67
C ASN A 176 4.64 -22.50 8.01
N THR A 177 5.35 -22.31 9.13
CA THR A 177 4.80 -22.49 10.48
C THR A 177 5.48 -21.54 11.47
N ILE A 178 4.95 -20.33 11.65
CA ILE A 178 5.19 -19.52 12.85
C ILE A 178 4.12 -19.92 13.87
N THR A 179 4.52 -20.34 15.08
CA THR A 179 3.58 -20.73 16.14
C THR A 179 3.61 -19.72 17.26
N ILE A 180 2.48 -19.05 17.52
CA ILE A 180 2.34 -18.08 18.61
C ILE A 180 1.46 -18.71 19.70
N PRO A 181 2.02 -19.05 20.88
CA PRO A 181 1.23 -19.58 21.98
C PRO A 181 0.27 -18.50 22.49
N ARG A 182 -0.96 -18.90 22.79
CA ARG A 182 -1.98 -18.05 23.43
C ARG A 182 -2.23 -18.55 24.84
N ALA A 183 -2.49 -17.64 25.78
CA ALA A 183 -2.83 -18.01 27.15
C ALA A 183 -4.19 -18.72 27.23
N ASP A 184 -5.19 -18.21 26.50
CA ASP A 184 -6.52 -18.80 26.38
C ASP A 184 -7.21 -18.38 25.06
N GLU A 185 -8.44 -18.84 24.85
CA GLU A 185 -9.25 -18.54 23.67
C GLU A 185 -9.60 -17.06 23.48
N LYS A 186 -9.60 -16.25 24.54
CA LYS A 186 -9.96 -14.82 24.53
C LYS A 186 -8.82 -13.96 23.99
N VAL A 187 -7.59 -14.47 23.98
CA VAL A 187 -6.45 -13.79 23.36
C VAL A 187 -6.65 -13.76 21.84
N SER A 188 -6.87 -12.56 21.29
CA SER A 188 -7.03 -12.34 19.86
C SER A 188 -5.68 -12.32 19.14
N GLY A 189 -5.64 -12.83 17.89
CA GLY A 189 -4.45 -12.70 17.05
C GLY A 189 -4.06 -11.24 16.77
N SER A 190 -5.02 -10.31 16.77
CA SER A 190 -4.77 -8.87 16.63
C SER A 190 -3.92 -8.23 17.74
N ASN A 191 -3.67 -8.96 18.84
CA ASN A 191 -2.81 -8.53 19.95
C ASN A 191 -1.33 -8.81 19.65
N PHE A 192 -1.03 -9.59 18.61
CA PHE A 192 0.32 -9.89 18.17
C PHE A 192 0.63 -9.18 16.85
N GLU A 193 1.92 -9.00 16.61
CA GLU A 193 2.46 -8.52 15.36
C GLU A 193 3.70 -9.34 14.97
N VAL A 194 3.88 -9.53 13.66
CA VAL A 194 5.04 -10.19 13.06
C VAL A 194 5.77 -9.15 12.25
N LEU A 195 6.95 -8.75 12.73
CA LEU A 195 7.82 -7.78 12.08
C LEU A 195 8.91 -8.51 11.30
N ILE A 196 9.18 -8.03 10.09
CA ILE A 196 10.18 -8.59 9.18
C ILE A 196 11.12 -7.48 8.72
N GLY A 197 12.40 -7.78 8.60
CA GLY A 197 13.40 -6.84 8.08
C GLY A 197 14.72 -7.51 7.77
N PHE A 198 15.55 -6.84 6.98
CA PHE A 198 16.95 -7.21 6.81
C PHE A 198 17.74 -7.01 8.11
N ASP A 199 18.80 -7.79 8.29
CA ASP A 199 19.82 -7.55 9.31
C ASP A 199 20.73 -6.40 8.82
N VAL A 200 20.30 -5.18 9.13
CA VAL A 200 20.91 -3.93 8.65
C VAL A 200 21.83 -3.33 9.71
N THR A 201 22.89 -2.64 9.27
CA THR A 201 23.73 -1.85 10.18
C THR A 201 23.00 -0.58 10.66
N PRO A 202 23.44 0.08 11.74
CA PRO A 202 22.86 1.34 12.19
C PRO A 202 22.85 2.44 11.11
N GLU A 203 23.88 2.47 10.26
CA GLU A 203 24.03 3.42 9.16
C GLU A 203 23.03 3.13 8.03
N MET A 204 22.83 1.86 7.68
CA MET A 204 21.77 1.44 6.75
C MET A 204 20.38 1.79 7.29
N ALA A 205 20.15 1.57 8.59
CA ALA A 205 18.88 1.92 9.25
C ALA A 205 18.63 3.44 9.23
N ALA A 206 19.65 4.26 9.47
CA ALA A 206 19.57 5.72 9.35
C ALA A 206 19.30 6.15 7.89
N PHE A 207 20.04 5.61 6.93
CA PHE A 207 19.81 5.86 5.49
C PHE A 207 18.36 5.56 5.07
N ASN A 208 17.82 4.45 5.58
CA ASN A 208 16.44 4.06 5.34
C ASN A 208 15.44 5.04 5.96
N ARG A 209 15.65 5.41 7.23
CA ARG A 209 14.80 6.33 8.01
C ARG A 209 14.72 7.72 7.38
N ASP A 210 15.83 8.22 6.83
CA ASP A 210 15.91 9.50 6.10
C ASP A 210 15.11 9.48 4.77
N GLY A 211 14.55 8.34 4.36
CA GLY A 211 13.85 8.20 3.09
C GLY A 211 14.77 8.31 1.86
N LYS A 212 16.09 8.24 2.06
CA LYS A 212 17.08 8.31 0.98
C LYS A 212 16.85 7.17 0.00
N ARG A 213 16.87 7.50 -1.29
CA ARG A 213 16.78 6.57 -2.40
C ARG A 213 17.55 7.12 -3.59
N PHE A 214 18.27 6.26 -4.30
CA PHE A 214 18.90 6.66 -5.56
C PHE A 214 17.83 6.80 -6.63
N ARG A 215 17.36 8.03 -6.82
CA ARG A 215 16.51 8.37 -7.95
C ARG A 215 17.38 8.35 -9.20
N VAL A 216 17.38 7.22 -9.91
CA VAL A 216 17.92 7.12 -11.27
C VAL A 216 16.97 7.87 -12.21
N ASN A 217 16.98 9.21 -12.09
CA ASN A 217 16.46 10.23 -13.00
C ASN A 217 16.40 11.59 -12.27
N ALA A 218 17.55 12.27 -12.25
CA ALA A 218 17.67 13.71 -12.00
C ALA A 218 18.74 14.23 -12.98
N GLY A 219 18.38 14.33 -14.26
CA GLY A 219 19.34 14.61 -15.34
C GLY A 219 18.81 14.46 -16.77
N GLN A 220 17.61 13.92 -17.01
CA GLN A 220 16.98 13.94 -18.34
C GLN A 220 16.33 15.30 -18.67
N THR A 221 17.12 16.38 -18.62
CA THR A 221 16.78 17.69 -19.21
C THR A 221 18.05 18.54 -19.40
N GLN A 222 18.89 18.19 -20.38
CA GLN A 222 19.70 19.13 -21.18
C GLN A 222 20.48 18.45 -22.33
N GLN A 223 19.77 17.63 -23.13
CA GLN A 223 20.14 17.45 -24.55
C GLN A 223 19.24 18.34 -25.39
N ALA A 224 19.50 19.65 -25.31
CA ALA A 224 18.85 20.67 -26.13
C ALA A 224 19.92 21.46 -26.90
N GLN A 225 20.26 20.94 -28.07
CA GLN A 225 20.67 21.72 -29.25
C GLN A 225 21.80 22.75 -29.08
N THR A 226 23.05 22.29 -29.07
CA THR A 226 24.17 23.07 -29.62
C THR A 226 24.15 23.02 -31.16
N GLN A 227 23.25 23.79 -31.78
CA GLN A 227 23.39 24.12 -33.21
C GLN A 227 24.46 25.22 -33.37
N PRO A 228 25.43 25.07 -34.29
CA PRO A 228 26.41 26.11 -34.56
C PRO A 228 25.78 27.23 -35.40
N GLY A 229 25.55 28.39 -34.77
CA GLY A 229 25.10 29.62 -35.44
C GLY A 229 26.25 30.35 -36.15
N ASN A 230 25.99 30.83 -37.37
CA ASN A 230 27.01 31.35 -38.28
C ASN A 230 27.72 32.64 -37.82
N VAL A 231 28.95 32.77 -38.32
CA VAL A 231 29.78 33.98 -38.28
C VAL A 231 29.13 35.11 -39.09
N ALA A 232 29.11 36.32 -38.54
CA ALA A 232 29.02 37.57 -39.30
C ALA A 232 29.97 38.62 -38.71
N LYS A 233 30.84 39.15 -39.58
CA LYS A 233 31.79 40.27 -39.41
C LYS A 233 31.90 40.93 -40.80
N PRO A 234 32.15 42.25 -40.97
CA PRO A 234 32.53 43.27 -39.98
C PRO A 234 31.42 44.25 -39.59
#